data_AF-A0A7Z2G7F5-F1
#
_entry.id   AF-A0A7Z2G7F5-F1
#
_cell.length_a   1.000
_cell.length_b   1.000
_cell.length_c   1.000
_cell.angle_alpha   90.00
_cell.angle_beta   90.00
_cell.angle_gamma   90.00
#
_symmetry.space_group_name_H-M   'P 1'
#
loop_
_entity.id
_entity.type
_entity.pdbx_description
1 polymer ?
#
loop_
_entity_poly.entity_id
_entity_poly.type
_entity_poly.pdbx_seq_one_letter_code
_entity_poly.pdbx_strand_id
1 'polypeptide(L)'
;MKDDEPQLIERYTPNERSNHWITAICFILLALSGLAMFHPAMSWLYAVLGGGQWTRILHPFIGVVMFVSFLILALRFWHHNYLDKDDIQWMKQMGDVLNNREDRLPEIGRYNAGQKLLFFTMVVCLVLLLLSGIVIWRRYFSFYFPIEMIRLSSVVHAIAAFVLICGIIVHIYAALWVKGSIGAMTRGYVTWGWARKHHPRWFRESIK
;
A
#
# COMPACT_ATOMS: atom_id res chain seq x y z
N MET A 1 -14.74 -7.00 36.18
CA MET A 1 -14.72 -6.81 34.70
C MET A 1 -15.71 -7.80 34.11
N LYS A 2 -16.47 -7.46 33.07
CA LYS A 2 -17.31 -8.47 32.40
C LYS A 2 -16.37 -9.45 31.69
N ASP A 3 -16.32 -10.69 32.15
CA ASP A 3 -15.33 -11.70 31.74
C ASP A 3 -15.46 -12.21 30.28
N ASP A 4 -16.38 -11.66 29.48
CA ASP A 4 -16.68 -12.11 28.11
C ASP A 4 -16.30 -11.12 27.00
N GLU A 5 -15.79 -9.92 27.32
CA GLU A 5 -15.34 -9.00 26.26
C GLU A 5 -13.88 -9.26 25.87
N PRO A 6 -13.57 -9.51 24.59
CA PRO A 6 -12.20 -9.76 24.15
C PRO A 6 -11.37 -8.50 24.39
N GLN A 7 -10.25 -8.64 25.10
CA GLN A 7 -9.35 -7.51 25.33
C GLN A 7 -8.79 -7.01 23.99
N LEU A 8 -8.92 -5.70 23.77
CA LEU A 8 -8.54 -5.02 22.53
C LEU A 8 -7.33 -4.12 22.74
N ILE A 9 -6.51 -3.98 21.70
CA ILE A 9 -5.41 -3.01 21.61
C ILE A 9 -5.66 -2.14 20.38
N GLU A 10 -5.52 -0.82 20.52
CA GLU A 10 -5.55 0.10 19.38
C GLU A 10 -4.32 -0.13 18.50
N ARG A 11 -4.55 -0.57 17.27
CA ARG A 11 -3.50 -0.74 16.27
C ARG A 11 -3.36 0.50 15.39
N TYR A 12 -4.49 1.13 15.05
CA TYR A 12 -4.55 2.32 14.18
C TYR A 12 -5.57 3.35 14.67
N THR A 13 -5.10 4.58 14.81
CA THR A 13 -5.92 5.74 15.17
C THR A 13 -6.92 6.08 14.08
N PRO A 14 -8.05 6.77 14.39
CA PRO A 14 -9.02 7.19 13.39
C PRO A 14 -8.41 7.97 12.22
N ASN A 15 -7.45 8.86 12.50
CA ASN A 15 -6.78 9.67 11.47
C ASN A 15 -5.90 8.83 10.53
N GLU A 16 -5.23 7.80 11.05
CA GLU A 16 -4.48 6.86 10.22
C GLU A 16 -5.41 6.08 9.29
N ARG A 17 -6.57 5.67 9.83
CA ARG A 17 -7.57 4.92 9.06
C ARG A 17 -8.18 5.75 7.95
N SER A 18 -8.63 6.96 8.25
CA SER A 18 -9.20 7.86 7.24
C SER A 18 -8.21 8.14 6.12
N ASN A 19 -6.94 8.43 6.44
CA ASN A 19 -5.93 8.71 5.43
C ASN A 19 -5.61 7.48 4.56
N HIS A 20 -5.57 6.28 5.15
CA HIS A 20 -5.46 5.04 4.39
C HIS A 20 -6.63 4.83 3.43
N TRP A 21 -7.88 5.04 3.87
CA TRP A 21 -9.05 4.88 2.99
C TRP A 21 -9.09 5.91 1.87
N ILE A 22 -8.65 7.15 2.10
CA ILE A 22 -8.45 8.14 1.03
C ILE A 22 -7.44 7.62 0.00
N THR A 23 -6.27 7.16 0.46
CA THR A 23 -5.25 6.57 -0.43
C THR A 23 -5.81 5.37 -1.21
N ALA A 24 -6.52 4.46 -0.53
CA ALA A 24 -7.07 3.25 -1.14
C ALA A 24 -8.12 3.54 -2.22
N ILE A 25 -9.04 4.48 -1.96
CA ILE A 25 -10.05 4.88 -2.94
C ILE A 25 -9.38 5.55 -4.15
N CYS A 26 -8.42 6.46 -3.91
CA CYS A 26 -7.67 7.09 -5.01
C CYS A 26 -6.92 6.05 -5.84
N PHE A 27 -6.27 5.08 -5.17
CA PHE A 27 -5.58 3.99 -5.85
C PHE A 27 -6.53 3.18 -6.74
N ILE A 28 -7.71 2.80 -6.26
CA ILE A 28 -8.68 2.04 -7.08
C ILE A 28 -9.08 2.85 -8.32
N LEU A 29 -9.42 4.13 -8.16
CA LEU A 29 -9.76 5.00 -9.29
C LEU A 29 -8.61 5.12 -10.30
N LEU A 30 -7.38 5.29 -9.82
CA LEU A 30 -6.18 5.40 -10.65
C LEU A 30 -5.82 4.10 -11.35
N ALA A 31 -5.88 2.97 -10.65
CA ALA A 31 -5.60 1.67 -11.23
C ALA A 31 -6.57 1.36 -12.36
N LEU A 32 -7.88 1.53 -12.14
CA LEU A 32 -8.89 1.27 -13.16
C LEU A 32 -8.77 2.21 -14.36
N SER A 33 -8.60 3.51 -14.12
CA SER A 33 -8.44 4.49 -15.19
C SER A 33 -7.10 4.37 -15.94
N GLY A 34 -6.03 4.00 -15.23
CA GLY A 34 -4.72 3.71 -15.82
C GLY A 34 -4.76 2.47 -16.70
N LEU A 35 -5.41 1.40 -16.24
CA LEU A 35 -5.63 0.18 -17.03
C LEU A 35 -6.45 0.47 -18.30
N ALA A 36 -7.45 1.35 -18.24
CA ALA A 36 -8.20 1.81 -19.41
C ALA A 36 -7.30 2.44 -20.48
N MET A 37 -6.25 3.16 -20.06
CA MET A 37 -5.26 3.79 -20.95
C MET A 37 -4.13 2.84 -21.36
N PHE A 38 -3.89 1.77 -20.60
CA PHE A 38 -2.78 0.84 -20.81
C PHE A 38 -3.03 -0.16 -21.94
N HIS A 39 -4.23 -0.78 -21.99
CA HIS A 39 -4.53 -1.81 -22.99
C HIS A 39 -5.96 -1.69 -23.55
N PRO A 40 -6.18 -1.78 -24.89
CA PRO A 40 -7.49 -1.59 -25.51
C PRO A 40 -8.60 -2.52 -24.98
N ALA A 41 -8.26 -3.75 -24.60
CA ALA A 41 -9.21 -4.70 -23.99
C ALA A 41 -9.83 -4.19 -22.67
N MET A 42 -9.20 -3.22 -22.02
CA MET A 42 -9.67 -2.61 -20.78
C MET A 42 -10.34 -1.25 -21.01
N SER A 43 -10.58 -0.84 -22.26
CA SER A 43 -11.18 0.46 -22.60
C SER A 43 -12.57 0.70 -22.00
N TRP A 44 -13.32 -0.35 -21.68
CA TRP A 44 -14.60 -0.23 -20.98
C TRP A 44 -14.45 0.43 -19.58
N LEU A 45 -13.26 0.36 -18.96
CA LEU A 45 -12.95 1.04 -17.69
C LEU A 45 -12.91 2.57 -17.81
N TYR A 46 -12.90 3.15 -19.03
CA TYR A 46 -13.06 4.60 -19.19
C TYR A 46 -14.37 5.10 -18.57
N ALA A 47 -15.40 4.25 -18.48
CA ALA A 47 -16.67 4.59 -17.84
C ALA A 47 -16.52 4.96 -16.34
N VAL A 48 -15.50 4.45 -15.64
CA VAL A 48 -15.29 4.68 -14.19
C VAL A 48 -15.19 6.16 -13.84
N LEU A 49 -14.55 6.96 -14.71
CA LEU A 49 -14.42 8.40 -14.55
C LEU A 49 -15.34 9.19 -15.50
N GLY A 50 -16.34 8.55 -16.11
CA GLY A 50 -17.29 9.22 -17.01
C GLY A 50 -16.85 9.33 -18.48
N GLY A 51 -15.85 8.55 -18.90
CA GLY A 51 -15.39 8.44 -20.29
C GLY A 51 -13.91 8.80 -20.49
N GLY A 52 -13.43 8.64 -21.72
CA GLY A 52 -12.01 8.84 -22.06
C GLY A 52 -11.53 10.28 -21.84
N GLN A 53 -12.40 11.27 -22.08
CA GLN A 53 -12.05 12.67 -21.86
C GLN A 53 -11.84 12.98 -20.38
N TRP A 54 -12.81 12.63 -19.53
CA TRP A 54 -12.72 12.83 -18.09
C TRP A 54 -11.61 12.01 -17.45
N THR A 55 -11.39 10.78 -17.92
CA THR A 55 -10.26 9.95 -17.47
C THR A 55 -8.92 10.66 -17.66
N ARG A 56 -8.64 11.18 -18.86
CA ARG A 56 -7.38 11.89 -19.14
C ARG A 56 -7.23 13.18 -18.33
N ILE A 57 -8.34 13.83 -17.98
CA ILE A 57 -8.33 15.06 -17.17
C ILE A 57 -8.09 14.71 -15.70
N LEU A 58 -8.88 13.81 -15.13
CA LEU A 58 -8.94 13.56 -13.68
C LEU A 58 -7.82 12.66 -13.16
N HIS A 59 -7.37 11.67 -13.95
CA HIS A 59 -6.35 10.71 -13.53
C HIS A 59 -5.10 11.37 -12.90
N PRO A 60 -4.43 12.35 -13.54
CA PRO A 60 -3.24 12.95 -12.94
C PRO A 60 -3.53 13.75 -11.66
N PHE A 61 -4.70 14.39 -11.53
CA PHE A 61 -5.07 15.10 -10.30
C PHE A 61 -5.34 14.14 -9.13
N ILE A 62 -6.07 13.05 -9.39
CA ILE A 62 -6.27 11.99 -8.39
C ILE A 62 -4.91 11.38 -8.01
N GLY A 63 -3.98 11.28 -8.97
CA GLY A 63 -2.60 10.85 -8.74
C GLY A 63 -1.86 11.70 -7.72
N VAL A 64 -1.96 13.02 -7.84
CA VAL A 64 -1.38 13.97 -6.87
C VAL A 64 -2.02 13.81 -5.49
N VAL A 65 -3.36 13.71 -5.42
CA VAL A 65 -4.07 13.49 -4.14
C VAL A 65 -3.61 12.19 -3.47
N MET A 66 -3.52 11.09 -4.23
CA MET A 66 -3.01 9.81 -3.74
C MET A 66 -1.59 9.95 -3.22
N PHE A 67 -0.70 10.60 -3.98
CA PHE A 67 0.70 10.76 -3.60
C PHE A 67 0.82 11.52 -2.27
N VAL A 68 0.11 12.65 -2.11
CA VAL A 68 0.14 13.45 -0.87
C VAL A 68 -0.44 12.65 0.30
N SER A 69 -1.58 11.99 0.12
CA SER A 69 -2.22 11.18 1.15
C SER A 69 -1.30 10.04 1.61
N PHE A 70 -0.68 9.32 0.66
CA PHE A 70 0.27 8.26 0.97
C PHE A 70 1.55 8.80 1.60
N LEU A 71 2.09 9.94 1.15
CA LEU A 71 3.28 10.55 1.75
C LEU A 71 3.08 10.81 3.24
N ILE A 72 1.90 11.28 3.63
CA ILE A 72 1.54 11.48 5.04
C ILE A 72 1.58 10.14 5.82
N LEU A 73 1.05 9.04 5.24
CA LEU A 73 1.15 7.70 5.84
C LEU A 73 2.60 7.24 5.92
N ALA A 74 3.37 7.44 4.84
CA ALA A 74 4.74 6.99 4.72
C ALA A 74 5.62 7.65 5.79
N LEU A 75 5.51 8.97 5.96
CA LEU A 75 6.25 9.70 7.00
C LEU A 75 5.84 9.24 8.41
N ARG A 76 4.54 9.00 8.64
CA ARG A 76 4.04 8.54 9.95
C ARG A 76 4.54 7.15 10.31
N PHE A 77 4.55 6.22 9.35
CA PHE A 77 4.94 4.84 9.57
C PHE A 77 6.42 4.55 9.28
N TRP A 78 7.19 5.53 8.79
CA TRP A 78 8.59 5.36 8.38
C TRP A 78 9.43 4.64 9.43
N HIS A 79 9.38 5.12 10.67
CA HIS A 79 10.17 4.60 11.78
C HIS A 79 9.82 3.15 12.18
N HIS A 80 8.59 2.71 11.89
CA HIS A 80 8.16 1.34 12.18
C HIS A 80 8.58 0.33 11.10
N ASN A 81 9.11 0.82 9.97
CA ASN A 81 9.42 -0.01 8.81
C ASN A 81 10.92 -0.25 8.60
N TYR A 82 11.79 0.17 9.52
CA TYR A 82 13.23 -0.15 9.42
C TYR A 82 13.45 -1.67 9.42
N LEU A 83 14.28 -2.12 8.48
CA LEU A 83 14.70 -3.52 8.39
C LEU A 83 15.74 -3.80 9.47
N ASP A 84 15.48 -4.80 10.30
CA ASP A 84 16.38 -5.27 11.34
C ASP A 84 16.91 -6.69 11.04
N LYS A 85 17.72 -7.23 11.95
CA LYS A 85 18.30 -8.58 11.78
C LYS A 85 17.22 -9.67 11.78
N ASP A 86 16.14 -9.46 12.52
CA ASP A 86 15.03 -10.39 12.63
C ASP A 86 14.25 -10.44 11.31
N ASP A 87 14.13 -9.31 10.60
CA ASP A 87 13.54 -9.29 9.26
C ASP A 87 14.35 -10.10 8.25
N ILE A 88 15.69 -10.06 8.33
CA ILE A 88 16.56 -10.85 7.46
C ILE A 88 16.37 -12.34 7.71
N GLN A 89 16.27 -12.74 8.98
CA GLN A 89 15.99 -14.12 9.34
C GLN A 89 14.59 -14.55 8.84
N TRP A 90 13.58 -13.70 9.02
CA TRP A 90 12.22 -13.95 8.54
C TRP A 90 12.20 -14.22 7.03
N MET A 91 12.94 -13.43 6.25
CA MET A 91 13.05 -13.61 4.79
C MET A 91 13.75 -14.92 4.40
N LYS A 92 14.72 -15.40 5.20
CA LYS A 92 15.37 -16.70 4.96
C LYS A 92 14.43 -17.89 5.24
N GLN A 93 13.36 -17.68 6.00
CA GLN A 93 12.41 -18.71 6.42
C GLN A 93 11.05 -18.61 5.69
N MET A 94 11.03 -18.10 4.46
CA MET A 94 9.77 -17.94 3.68
C MET A 94 8.93 -19.23 3.58
N GLY A 95 9.57 -20.41 3.53
CA GLY A 95 8.86 -21.68 3.52
C GLY A 95 8.03 -21.91 4.79
N ASP A 96 8.54 -21.52 5.96
CA ASP A 96 7.82 -21.65 7.23
C ASP A 96 6.69 -20.60 7.34
N VAL A 97 6.90 -19.39 6.80
CA VAL A 97 5.85 -18.35 6.68
C VAL A 97 4.67 -18.86 5.85
N LEU A 98 4.93 -19.39 4.65
CA LEU A 98 3.89 -19.88 3.74
C LEU A 98 3.12 -21.09 4.31
N ASN A 99 3.77 -21.87 5.17
CA ASN A 99 3.17 -23.01 5.85
C ASN A 99 2.56 -22.68 7.23
N ASN A 100 2.42 -21.39 7.59
CA ASN A 100 1.89 -20.92 8.88
C ASN A 100 2.62 -21.49 10.13
N ARG A 101 3.93 -21.76 10.01
CA ARG A 101 4.77 -22.23 11.13
C ARG A 101 5.37 -21.05 11.89
N GLU A 102 4.48 -20.23 12.45
CA GLU A 102 4.82 -18.96 13.12
C GLU A 102 5.68 -19.16 14.39
N ASP A 103 5.66 -20.36 14.98
CA ASP A 103 6.47 -20.77 16.12
C ASP A 103 7.99 -20.83 15.82
N ARG A 104 8.37 -20.95 14.54
CA ARG A 104 9.76 -21.05 14.08
C ARG A 104 10.32 -19.73 13.57
N LEU A 105 9.50 -18.67 13.56
CA LEU A 105 9.86 -17.36 13.04
C LEU A 105 10.45 -16.48 14.16
N PRO A 106 11.33 -15.53 13.81
CA PRO A 106 11.81 -14.55 14.77
C PRO A 106 10.67 -13.66 15.27
N GLU A 107 10.89 -13.02 16.42
CA GLU A 107 9.84 -12.25 17.09
C GLU A 107 9.45 -11.00 16.30
N ILE A 108 8.27 -11.04 15.68
CA ILE A 108 7.79 -9.99 14.79
C ILE A 108 7.41 -8.74 15.58
N GLY A 109 7.97 -7.59 15.16
CA GLY A 109 7.62 -6.25 15.63
C GLY A 109 6.25 -5.76 15.15
N ARG A 110 6.05 -4.44 15.06
CA ARG A 110 4.77 -3.86 14.64
C ARG A 110 4.36 -4.31 13.23
N TYR A 111 5.35 -4.48 12.36
CA TYR A 111 5.22 -5.02 11.00
C TYR A 111 6.23 -6.15 10.77
N ASN A 112 5.86 -7.13 9.96
CA ASN A 112 6.78 -8.19 9.51
C ASN A 112 7.60 -7.74 8.29
N ALA A 113 8.65 -8.51 7.95
CA ALA A 113 9.55 -8.18 6.85
C ALA A 113 8.80 -8.04 5.50
N GLY A 114 7.80 -8.89 5.23
CA GLY A 114 6.99 -8.79 4.01
C GLY A 114 6.21 -7.46 3.92
N GLN A 115 5.62 -7.01 5.02
CA GLN A 115 4.93 -5.71 5.12
C GLN A 115 5.92 -4.56 4.90
N LYS A 116 7.13 -4.63 5.47
CA LYS A 116 8.18 -3.62 5.31
C LYS A 116 8.70 -3.54 3.87
N LEU A 117 8.97 -4.68 3.24
CA LEU A 117 9.37 -4.73 1.83
C LEU A 117 8.31 -4.13 0.92
N LEU A 118 7.05 -4.47 1.17
CA LEU A 118 5.94 -3.94 0.42
C LEU A 118 5.79 -2.41 0.62
N PHE A 119 5.97 -1.92 1.84
CA PHE A 119 5.99 -0.50 2.15
C PHE A 119 7.04 0.25 1.31
N PHE A 120 8.30 -0.20 1.31
CA PHE A 120 9.35 0.45 0.51
C PHE A 120 9.11 0.32 -0.99
N THR A 121 8.58 -0.81 -1.45
CA THR A 121 8.18 -0.98 -2.86
C THR A 121 7.14 0.05 -3.26
N MET A 122 6.11 0.27 -2.42
CA MET A 122 5.08 1.29 -2.66
C MET A 122 5.70 2.71 -2.67
N VAL A 123 6.57 3.04 -1.72
CA VAL A 123 7.26 4.34 -1.68
C VAL A 123 8.01 4.61 -2.99
N VAL A 124 8.83 3.67 -3.45
CA VAL A 124 9.59 3.81 -4.70
C VAL A 124 8.65 3.95 -5.89
N CYS A 125 7.63 3.10 -5.99
CA CYS A 125 6.68 3.15 -7.11
C CYS A 125 5.93 4.49 -7.15
N LEU A 126 5.49 5.03 -6.02
CA LEU A 126 4.74 6.29 -5.96
C LEU A 126 5.59 7.50 -6.32
N VAL A 127 6.87 7.51 -5.92
CA VAL A 127 7.83 8.53 -6.36
C VAL A 127 8.04 8.44 -7.87
N LEU A 128 8.27 7.24 -8.41
CA LEU A 128 8.44 7.04 -9.85
C LEU A 128 7.20 7.45 -10.63
N LEU A 129 5.99 7.09 -10.15
CA LEU A 129 4.72 7.46 -10.75
C LEU A 129 4.49 8.97 -10.76
N LEU A 130 4.80 9.66 -9.65
CA LEU A 130 4.67 11.12 -9.60
C LEU A 130 5.61 11.80 -10.59
N LEU A 131 6.90 11.46 -10.55
CA LEU A 131 7.92 12.10 -11.39
C LEU A 131 7.65 11.85 -12.87
N SER A 132 7.41 10.59 -13.25
CA SER A 132 7.07 10.24 -14.62
C SER A 132 5.71 10.81 -15.06
N GLY A 133 4.73 10.84 -14.14
CA GLY A 133 3.40 11.40 -14.35
C GLY A 133 3.44 12.89 -14.68
N ILE A 134 4.25 13.66 -13.97
CA ILE A 134 4.51 15.08 -14.25
C ILE A 134 5.09 15.24 -15.67
N VAL A 135 6.11 14.45 -16.04
CA VAL A 135 6.72 14.54 -17.38
C VAL A 135 5.73 14.24 -18.50
N ILE A 136 4.84 13.26 -18.34
CA ILE A 136 3.86 12.88 -19.37
C ILE A 136 2.56 13.69 -19.28
N TRP A 137 2.45 14.64 -18.35
CA TRP A 137 1.26 15.46 -18.19
C TRP A 137 1.16 16.53 -19.28
N ARG A 138 0.52 16.14 -20.39
CA ARG A 138 0.47 16.92 -21.64
C ARG A 138 0.01 18.37 -21.49
N ARG A 139 -1.02 18.63 -20.68
CA ARG A 139 -1.64 19.95 -20.59
C ARG A 139 -0.75 21.00 -19.91
N TYR A 140 0.06 20.59 -18.94
CA TYR A 140 0.73 21.53 -18.04
C TYR A 140 2.26 21.45 -18.06
N PHE A 141 2.83 20.25 -18.26
CA PHE A 141 4.26 20.04 -17.98
C PHE A 141 5.02 19.40 -19.14
N SER A 142 4.37 18.56 -19.95
CA SER A 142 5.07 17.71 -20.93
C SER A 142 5.87 18.51 -21.97
N PHE A 143 5.43 19.71 -22.33
CA PHE A 143 6.12 20.57 -23.29
C PHE A 143 7.45 21.16 -22.79
N TYR A 144 7.77 21.05 -21.51
CA TYR A 144 9.09 21.42 -20.96
C TYR A 144 10.15 20.33 -21.12
N PHE A 145 9.77 19.13 -21.58
CA PHE A 145 10.66 17.98 -21.65
C PHE A 145 10.91 17.53 -23.09
N PRO A 146 12.13 17.05 -23.41
CA PRO A 146 12.42 16.50 -24.73
C PRO A 146 11.63 15.20 -24.95
N ILE A 147 11.37 14.87 -26.23
CA ILE A 147 10.54 13.71 -26.61
C ILE A 147 11.08 12.39 -26.04
N GLU A 148 12.39 12.21 -25.94
CA GLU A 148 12.99 10.99 -25.39
C GLU A 148 12.68 10.83 -23.90
N MET A 149 12.64 11.93 -23.15
CA MET A 149 12.26 11.89 -21.74
C MET A 149 10.78 11.55 -21.58
N ILE A 150 9.89 12.09 -22.43
CA ILE A 150 8.46 11.76 -22.42
C ILE A 150 8.25 10.26 -22.68
N ARG A 151 8.95 9.70 -23.67
CA ARG A 151 8.90 8.26 -24.00
C ARG A 151 9.38 7.40 -22.84
N LEU A 152 10.54 7.72 -22.27
CA LEU A 152 11.09 7.01 -21.11
C LEU A 152 10.13 7.09 -19.92
N SER A 153 9.61 8.28 -19.61
CA SER A 153 8.65 8.47 -18.52
C SER A 153 7.37 7.67 -18.74
N SER A 154 6.90 7.53 -19.98
CA SER A 154 5.72 6.71 -20.27
C SER A 154 5.95 5.23 -19.91
N VAL A 155 7.13 4.69 -20.24
CA VAL A 155 7.53 3.32 -19.90
C VAL A 155 7.71 3.15 -18.39
N VAL A 156 8.43 4.07 -17.75
CA VAL A 156 8.64 4.05 -16.28
C VAL A 156 7.31 4.12 -15.54
N HIS A 157 6.39 4.99 -15.98
CA HIS A 157 5.07 5.12 -15.38
C HIS A 157 4.28 3.81 -15.48
N ALA A 158 4.27 3.18 -16.66
CA ALA A 158 3.57 1.92 -16.89
C ALA A 158 4.15 0.77 -16.03
N ILE A 159 5.47 0.64 -15.95
CA ILE A 159 6.13 -0.40 -15.14
C ILE A 159 5.87 -0.17 -13.66
N ALA A 160 6.03 1.07 -13.17
CA ALA A 160 5.78 1.40 -11.77
C ALA A 160 4.30 1.18 -11.39
N ALA A 161 3.37 1.51 -12.28
CA ALA A 161 1.95 1.24 -12.09
C ALA A 161 1.68 -0.27 -12.00
N PHE A 162 2.25 -1.07 -12.90
CA PHE A 162 2.10 -2.53 -12.88
C PHE A 162 2.62 -3.14 -11.57
N VAL A 163 3.84 -2.79 -11.16
CA VAL A 163 4.43 -3.27 -9.90
C VAL A 163 3.57 -2.87 -8.71
N LEU A 164 3.08 -1.62 -8.68
CA LEU A 164 2.20 -1.14 -7.61
C LEU A 164 0.88 -1.91 -7.58
N ILE A 165 0.26 -2.16 -8.73
CA ILE A 165 -1.00 -2.93 -8.82
C ILE A 165 -0.79 -4.34 -8.28
N CYS A 166 0.25 -5.04 -8.71
CA CYS A 166 0.59 -6.36 -8.18
C CYS A 166 0.84 -6.31 -6.66
N GLY A 167 1.59 -5.31 -6.19
CA GLY A 167 1.87 -5.12 -4.76
C GLY A 167 0.60 -4.89 -3.93
N ILE A 168 -0.37 -4.11 -4.43
CA ILE A 168 -1.64 -3.87 -3.75
C ILE A 168 -2.53 -5.12 -3.77
N ILE A 169 -2.52 -5.92 -4.84
CA ILE A 169 -3.22 -7.21 -4.84
C ILE A 169 -2.67 -8.12 -3.73
N VAL A 170 -1.33 -8.22 -3.60
CA VAL A 170 -0.68 -8.97 -2.53
C VAL A 170 -1.03 -8.38 -1.16
N HIS A 171 -1.05 -7.05 -1.02
CA HIS A 171 -1.45 -6.35 0.21
C HIS A 171 -2.85 -6.76 0.68
N ILE A 172 -3.83 -6.68 -0.22
CA ILE A 172 -5.24 -7.00 0.06
C ILE A 172 -5.38 -8.48 0.38
N TYR A 173 -4.73 -9.36 -0.39
CA TYR A 173 -4.73 -10.79 -0.12
C TYR A 173 -4.17 -11.12 1.26
N ALA A 174 -3.03 -10.53 1.64
CA ALA A 174 -2.44 -10.74 2.96
C ALA A 174 -3.38 -10.27 4.10
N ALA A 175 -4.08 -9.15 3.91
CA ALA A 175 -5.07 -8.67 4.87
C ALA A 175 -6.29 -9.60 5.02
N LEU A 176 -6.68 -10.30 3.95
CA LEU A 176 -7.76 -11.31 3.96
C LEU A 176 -7.32 -12.66 4.54
N TRP A 177 -6.05 -13.02 4.33
CA TRP A 177 -5.44 -14.26 4.81
C TRP A 177 -5.21 -14.23 6.32
N VAL A 178 -4.62 -13.15 6.83
CA VAL A 178 -4.40 -12.94 8.27
C VAL A 178 -5.69 -12.42 8.90
N LYS A 179 -6.56 -13.34 9.32
CA LYS A 179 -7.87 -13.03 9.91
C LYS A 179 -7.76 -12.04 11.07
N GLY A 180 -8.65 -11.05 11.10
CA GLY A 180 -8.62 -9.94 12.07
C GLY A 180 -7.93 -8.68 11.55
N SER A 181 -7.08 -8.76 10.53
CA SER A 181 -6.35 -7.59 10.00
C SER A 181 -7.24 -6.53 9.36
N ILE A 182 -8.30 -6.94 8.65
CA ILE A 182 -9.29 -5.99 8.09
C ILE A 182 -10.02 -5.24 9.21
N GLY A 183 -10.27 -5.90 10.34
CA GLY A 183 -10.86 -5.28 11.53
C GLY A 183 -9.98 -4.15 12.07
N ALA A 184 -8.66 -4.33 12.06
CA ALA A 184 -7.72 -3.27 12.44
C ALA A 184 -7.86 -2.02 11.56
N MET A 185 -8.02 -2.20 10.25
CA MET A 185 -8.06 -1.09 9.29
C MET A 185 -9.42 -0.38 9.24
N THR A 186 -10.50 -1.10 9.52
CA THR A 186 -11.86 -0.58 9.54
C THR A 186 -12.24 0.00 10.90
N ARG A 187 -11.95 -0.72 11.99
CA ARG A 187 -12.35 -0.39 13.36
C ARG A 187 -11.24 0.17 14.24
N GLY A 188 -9.97 -0.04 13.89
CA GLY A 188 -8.81 0.50 14.61
C GLY A 188 -8.19 -0.45 15.63
N TYR A 189 -8.89 -1.52 15.99
CA TYR A 189 -8.52 -2.39 17.11
C TYR A 189 -8.24 -3.83 16.66
N VAL A 190 -7.38 -4.50 17.42
CA VAL A 190 -7.09 -5.94 17.30
C VAL A 190 -7.22 -6.62 18.66
N THR A 191 -7.53 -7.92 18.68
CA THR A 191 -7.57 -8.69 19.93
C THR A 191 -6.15 -8.98 20.44
N TRP A 192 -6.01 -9.15 21.75
CA TRP A 192 -4.74 -9.57 22.36
C TRP A 192 -4.21 -10.88 21.76
N GLY A 193 -5.09 -11.86 21.52
CA GLY A 193 -4.72 -13.13 20.89
C GLY A 193 -4.13 -12.94 19.49
N TRP A 194 -4.70 -12.04 18.69
CA TRP A 194 -4.17 -11.70 17.38
C TRP A 194 -2.79 -11.03 17.48
N ALA A 195 -2.64 -10.05 18.38
CA ALA A 195 -1.39 -9.34 18.59
C ALA A 195 -0.27 -10.28 19.06
N ARG A 196 -0.56 -11.16 20.03
CA ARG A 196 0.38 -12.15 20.55
C ARG A 196 0.81 -13.16 19.48
N LYS A 197 -0.11 -13.59 18.61
CA LYS A 197 0.17 -14.57 17.57
C LYS A 197 1.00 -13.99 16.42
N HIS A 198 0.56 -12.89 15.84
CA HIS A 198 1.15 -12.36 14.60
C HIS A 198 2.22 -11.29 14.82
N HIS A 199 2.25 -10.66 16.00
CA HIS A 199 3.13 -9.54 16.32
C HIS A 199 3.63 -9.59 17.79
N PRO A 200 4.26 -10.70 18.23
CA PRO A 200 4.59 -10.95 19.64
C PRO A 200 5.48 -9.88 20.27
N ARG A 201 6.44 -9.33 19.51
CA ARG A 201 7.36 -8.28 20.02
C ARG A 201 6.58 -6.99 20.28
N TRP A 202 5.76 -6.57 19.32
CA TRP A 202 4.88 -5.40 19.46
C TRP A 202 3.85 -5.55 20.57
N PHE A 203 3.28 -6.75 20.75
CA PHE A 203 2.35 -7.01 21.83
C PHE A 203 2.99 -6.75 23.20
N ARG A 204 4.20 -7.26 23.45
CA ARG A 204 4.93 -6.99 24.71
C ARG A 204 5.28 -5.52 24.92
N GLU A 205 5.57 -4.80 23.85
CA GLU A 205 5.84 -3.35 23.91
C GLU A 205 4.57 -2.54 24.22
N SER A 206 3.40 -3.01 23.78
CA SER A 206 2.12 -2.29 23.88
C SER A 206 1.39 -2.49 25.21
N ILE A 207 1.78 -3.48 26.01
CA ILE A 207 1.15 -3.85 27.29
C ILE A 207 2.02 -3.50 28.52
N LYS A 208 3.16 -2.83 28.31
CA LYS A 208 3.96 -2.25 29.39
C LYS A 208 3.34 -0.93 29.85
#